data_AF-A0A2G2LJQ3-F1
#
_entry.id   AF-A0A2G2LJQ3-F1
#
_cell.length_a   1.000
_cell.length_b   1.000
_cell.length_c   1.000
_cell.angle_alpha   90.00
_cell.angle_beta   90.00
_cell.angle_gamma   90.00
#
_symmetry.space_group_name_H-M   'P 1'
#
loop_
_entity.id
_entity.type
_entity.pdbx_description
1 polymer ?
#
loop_
_entity_poly.entity_id
_entity_poly.type
_entity_poly.pdbx_seq_one_letter_code
_entity_poly.pdbx_strand_id
1 'polypeptide(L)'
;MTSLVSLQSPISQRASGAFTLRHADGCHYLFGWTGKWLRQLSGRALRDHDFITLWRPADRAFLQAQLDDVRRYGRARTIKARAVTLCGESRLCSFEFTKLEHPKGRGATMGCRWRSHANAAQPGTPIAQLRLDANPTH
;
A
#
# COMPACT_ATOMS: atom_id res chain seq x y z
N MET A 1 -29.51 -21.09 20.79
CA MET A 1 -28.86 -20.64 19.55
C MET A 1 -27.80 -19.62 19.93
N THR A 2 -26.54 -20.04 20.07
CA THR A 2 -25.46 -19.18 20.57
C THR A 2 -24.56 -18.82 19.40
N SER A 3 -24.55 -17.54 19.02
CA SER A 3 -23.68 -17.00 17.98
C SER A 3 -22.21 -17.25 18.33
N LEU A 4 -21.53 -18.03 17.49
CA LEU A 4 -20.08 -18.14 17.49
C LEU A 4 -19.50 -16.83 16.92
N VAL A 5 -19.11 -15.93 17.82
CA VAL A 5 -18.24 -14.81 17.47
C VAL A 5 -16.90 -15.40 17.04
N SER A 6 -16.67 -15.46 15.73
CA SER A 6 -15.40 -15.89 15.16
C SER A 6 -14.33 -14.89 15.59
N LEU A 7 -13.52 -15.27 16.59
CA LEU A 7 -12.29 -14.59 16.98
C LEU A 7 -11.27 -14.76 15.83
N GLN A 8 -11.45 -13.98 14.76
CA GLN A 8 -10.39 -13.82 13.76
C GLN A 8 -9.18 -13.20 14.47
N SER A 9 -8.12 -14.01 14.59
CA SER A 9 -6.89 -13.62 15.27
C SER A 9 -6.36 -12.29 14.72
N PRO A 10 -5.93 -11.33 15.56
CA PRO A 10 -5.46 -10.01 15.13
C PRO A 10 -4.22 -10.09 14.20
N ILE A 11 -3.53 -11.22 14.18
CA ILE A 11 -2.41 -11.50 13.26
C ILE A 11 -2.88 -11.64 11.80
N SER A 12 -4.07 -12.21 11.58
CA SER A 12 -4.62 -12.43 10.23
C SER A 12 -5.09 -11.12 9.57
N GLN A 13 -5.55 -10.13 10.36
CA GLN A 13 -5.84 -8.78 9.87
C GLN A 13 -4.57 -7.94 9.64
N ARG A 14 -3.45 -8.25 10.32
CA ARG A 14 -2.17 -7.52 10.17
C ARG A 14 -1.45 -7.80 8.85
N ALA A 15 -1.67 -8.96 8.24
CA ALA A 15 -1.03 -9.38 7.00
C ALA A 15 -1.86 -9.09 5.73
N SER A 16 -3.15 -8.79 5.89
CA SER A 16 -4.09 -8.76 4.77
C SER A 16 -3.83 -7.61 3.80
N GLY A 17 -3.47 -6.43 4.31
CA GLY A 17 -3.04 -5.25 3.54
C GLY A 17 -1.53 -5.15 3.28
N ALA A 18 -0.76 -6.19 3.59
CA ALA A 18 0.68 -6.16 3.39
C ALA A 18 1.05 -6.44 1.92
N PHE A 19 2.12 -5.83 1.44
CA PHE A 19 2.73 -6.09 0.13
C PHE A 19 4.21 -5.73 0.16
N THR A 20 4.95 -6.14 -0.87
CA THR A 20 6.33 -5.72 -1.05
C THR A 20 6.49 -4.93 -2.34
N LEU A 21 7.41 -3.98 -2.32
CA LEU A 21 7.86 -3.27 -3.51
C LEU A 21 9.33 -3.62 -3.76
N ARG A 22 9.66 -3.91 -5.01
CA ARG A 22 11.04 -4.04 -5.47
C ARG A 22 11.39 -2.83 -6.31
N HIS A 23 12.61 -2.34 -6.15
CA HIS A 23 13.14 -1.28 -7.00
C HIS A 23 13.67 -1.91 -8.29
N ALA A 24 13.19 -1.41 -9.44
CA ALA A 24 13.63 -1.84 -10.77
C ALA A 24 14.08 -0.62 -11.59
N ASP A 25 15.17 -0.79 -12.35
CA ASP A 25 15.66 0.15 -13.36
C ASP A 25 15.71 1.63 -12.91
N GLY A 26 16.17 1.87 -11.69
CA GLY A 26 16.45 3.21 -11.15
C GLY A 26 15.23 4.01 -10.69
N CYS A 27 14.07 3.85 -11.34
CA CYS A 27 12.91 4.73 -11.12
C CYS A 27 11.59 3.98 -10.84
N HIS A 28 11.55 2.66 -10.94
CA HIS A 28 10.31 1.92 -10.80
C HIS A 28 10.19 1.20 -9.46
N TYR A 29 9.00 1.24 -8.88
CA TYR A 29 8.66 0.50 -7.67
C TYR A 29 7.61 -0.57 -8.00
N LEU A 30 8.09 -1.73 -8.42
CA LEU A 30 7.22 -2.80 -8.87
C LEU A 30 6.70 -3.61 -7.68
N PHE A 31 5.43 -4.01 -7.74
CA PHE A 31 4.91 -4.95 -6.76
C PHE A 31 5.64 -6.29 -6.82
N GLY A 32 6.14 -6.74 -5.68
CA GLY A 32 6.68 -8.08 -5.45
C GLY A 32 5.58 -9.06 -5.06
N TRP A 33 5.42 -9.23 -3.75
CA TRP A 33 4.35 -10.00 -3.15
C TRP A 33 3.18 -9.09 -2.76
N THR A 34 1.96 -9.58 -2.87
CA THR A 34 0.75 -8.84 -2.47
C THR A 34 -0.18 -9.72 -1.64
N GLY A 35 -0.58 -9.21 -0.48
CA GLY A 35 -1.60 -9.81 0.36
C GLY A 35 -2.93 -9.99 -0.37
N LYS A 36 -3.80 -10.84 0.19
CA LYS A 36 -5.10 -11.17 -0.42
C LYS A 36 -5.98 -9.93 -0.63
N TRP A 37 -5.92 -8.94 0.28
CA TRP A 37 -6.75 -7.75 0.15
C TRP A 37 -6.33 -6.85 -1.00
N LEU A 38 -5.04 -6.66 -1.26
CA LEU A 38 -4.61 -5.75 -2.33
C LEU A 38 -5.01 -6.25 -3.72
N ARG A 39 -5.08 -7.57 -3.91
CA ARG A 39 -5.60 -8.20 -5.13
C ARG A 39 -7.10 -7.96 -5.29
N GLN A 40 -7.87 -8.06 -4.20
CA GLN A 40 -9.31 -7.76 -4.22
C GLN A 40 -9.57 -6.27 -4.47
N LEU A 41 -8.76 -5.39 -3.85
CA LEU A 41 -8.84 -3.94 -4.00
C LEU A 41 -8.55 -3.45 -5.42
N SER A 42 -7.71 -4.15 -6.17
CA SER A 42 -7.36 -3.75 -7.54
C SER A 42 -8.16 -4.49 -8.61
N GLY A 43 -8.90 -5.54 -8.23
CA GLY A 43 -9.60 -6.41 -9.17
C GLY A 43 -8.68 -7.21 -10.11
N ARG A 44 -7.36 -7.18 -9.90
CA ARG A 44 -6.37 -7.82 -10.79
C ARG A 44 -5.12 -8.29 -10.03
N ALA A 45 -4.30 -9.10 -10.70
CA ALA A 45 -2.95 -9.38 -10.23
C ALA A 45 -2.09 -8.10 -10.35
N LEU A 46 -1.41 -7.71 -9.28
CA LEU A 46 -0.59 -6.50 -9.25
C LEU A 46 0.90 -6.78 -9.40
N ARG A 47 1.33 -8.04 -9.35
CA ARG A 47 2.75 -8.41 -9.48
C ARG A 47 3.36 -7.76 -10.72
N ASP A 48 4.55 -7.21 -10.58
CA ASP A 48 5.30 -6.51 -11.64
C ASP A 48 4.68 -5.20 -12.16
N HIS A 49 3.50 -4.80 -11.67
CA HIS A 49 2.98 -3.46 -11.94
C HIS A 49 3.73 -2.41 -11.13
N ASP A 50 3.92 -1.23 -11.73
CA ASP A 50 4.53 -0.10 -11.06
C ASP A 50 3.54 0.57 -10.10
N PHE A 51 3.87 0.55 -8.80
CA PHE A 51 3.09 1.16 -7.74
C PHE A 51 2.84 2.65 -7.96
N ILE A 52 3.82 3.38 -8.51
CA ILE A 52 3.73 4.83 -8.72
C ILE A 52 2.59 5.17 -9.70
N THR A 53 2.28 4.26 -10.64
CA THR A 53 1.24 4.48 -11.65
C THR A 53 -0.17 4.53 -11.05
N LEU A 54 -0.38 3.93 -9.87
CA LEU A 54 -1.65 4.00 -9.14
C LEU A 54 -1.94 5.40 -8.61
N TRP A 55 -0.94 6.26 -8.49
CA TRP A 55 -1.07 7.60 -7.93
C TRP A 55 -1.38 8.63 -9.00
N ARG A 56 -2.12 9.67 -8.62
CA ARG A 56 -2.38 10.84 -9.47
C ARG A 56 -1.05 11.44 -9.94
N PRO A 57 -0.93 11.89 -11.21
CA PRO A 57 0.32 12.39 -11.76
C PRO A 57 1.03 13.46 -10.90
N ALA A 58 0.26 14.38 -10.31
CA ALA A 58 0.78 15.44 -9.44
C ALA A 58 1.49 14.93 -8.17
N ASP A 59 1.15 13.73 -7.70
CA ASP A 59 1.66 13.18 -6.43
C ASP A 59 2.88 12.27 -6.63
N ARG A 60 3.15 11.87 -7.89
CA ARG A 60 4.14 10.82 -8.21
C ARG A 60 5.57 11.22 -7.83
N ALA A 61 5.96 12.47 -8.12
CA ALA A 61 7.31 12.96 -7.82
C ALA A 61 7.58 12.97 -6.30
N PHE A 62 6.62 13.44 -5.51
CA PHE A 62 6.71 13.41 -4.05
C PHE A 62 6.83 11.98 -3.54
N LEU A 63 5.94 11.10 -4.00
CA LEU A 63 5.94 9.71 -3.57
C LEU A 63 7.26 9.00 -3.91
N GLN A 64 7.76 9.20 -5.13
CA GLN A 64 9.05 8.66 -5.56
C GLN A 64 10.16 9.06 -4.59
N ALA A 65 10.24 10.35 -4.23
CA ALA A 65 11.24 10.85 -3.29
C ALA A 65 11.11 10.21 -1.90
N GLN A 66 9.88 10.02 -1.40
CA GLN A 66 9.66 9.34 -0.11
C GLN A 66 10.12 7.88 -0.15
N LEU A 67 9.82 7.16 -1.22
CA LEU A 67 10.24 5.76 -1.38
C LEU A 67 11.75 5.62 -1.55
N ASP A 68 12.40 6.57 -2.23
CA ASP A 68 13.85 6.61 -2.36
C ASP A 68 14.53 6.85 -1.00
N ASP A 69 13.96 7.72 -0.16
CA ASP A 69 14.45 7.97 1.20
C ASP A 69 14.36 6.71 2.08
N VAL A 70 13.21 6.00 2.06
CA VAL A 70 13.06 4.70 2.75
C VAL A 70 14.10 3.70 2.26
N ARG A 71 14.26 3.58 0.94
CA ARG A 71 15.17 2.60 0.33
C ARG A 71 16.64 2.87 0.66
N ARG A 72 17.08 4.11 0.50
CA ARG A 72 18.49 4.53 0.67
C ARG A 72 18.88 4.58 2.14
N TYR A 73 18.06 5.22 2.97
CA TYR A 73 18.41 5.52 4.36
C TYR A 73 17.70 4.65 5.39
N GLY A 74 16.78 3.78 4.99
CA GLY A 74 16.08 2.87 5.90
C GLY A 74 15.05 3.56 6.80
N ARG A 75 14.78 4.86 6.59
CA ARG A 75 13.84 5.64 7.40
C ARG A 75 12.42 5.21 7.10
N ALA A 76 11.73 4.66 8.09
CA ALA A 76 10.33 4.29 7.93
C ALA A 76 9.48 5.54 7.61
N ARG A 77 8.50 5.38 6.71
CA ARG A 77 7.60 6.47 6.30
C ARG A 77 6.15 6.01 6.37
N THR A 78 5.29 6.93 6.80
CA THR A 78 3.84 6.76 6.71
C THR A 78 3.28 7.83 5.79
N ILE A 79 2.56 7.43 4.75
CA ILE A 79 1.93 8.34 3.79
C ILE A 79 0.43 8.23 3.93
N LYS A 80 -0.24 9.34 4.23
CA LYS A 80 -1.71 9.44 4.22
C LYS A 80 -2.19 9.72 2.80
N ALA A 81 -3.25 9.03 2.40
CA ALA A 81 -3.77 9.09 1.06
C ALA A 81 -5.29 8.90 1.03
N ARG A 82 -5.88 9.19 -0.12
CA ARG A 82 -7.25 8.83 -0.46
C ARG A 82 -7.25 7.82 -1.59
N ALA A 83 -7.96 6.72 -1.36
CA ALA A 83 -8.28 5.72 -2.36
C ALA A 83 -9.58 6.11 -3.07
N VAL A 84 -9.53 6.32 -4.38
CA VAL A 84 -10.70 6.61 -5.21
C VAL A 84 -11.08 5.34 -5.97
N THR A 85 -12.30 4.84 -5.77
CA THR A 85 -12.80 3.63 -6.46
C THR A 85 -13.29 3.96 -7.87
N LEU A 86 -13.51 2.93 -8.69
CA LEU A 86 -14.08 3.07 -10.04
C LEU A 86 -15.47 3.72 -10.05
N CYS A 87 -16.22 3.64 -8.95
CA CYS A 87 -17.52 4.32 -8.81
C CYS A 87 -17.40 5.74 -8.27
N GLY A 88 -16.18 6.25 -8.06
CA GLY A 88 -15.92 7.60 -7.56
C GLY A 88 -15.93 7.75 -6.03
N GLU A 89 -16.19 6.68 -5.27
CA GLU A 89 -16.10 6.73 -3.81
C GLU A 89 -14.66 7.02 -3.37
N SER A 90 -14.48 7.93 -2.43
CA SER A 90 -13.16 8.26 -1.87
C SER A 90 -13.07 7.84 -0.40
N ARG A 91 -12.03 7.08 -0.04
CA ARG A 91 -11.79 6.65 1.35
C ARG A 91 -10.39 7.01 1.84
N LEU A 92 -10.28 7.42 3.10
CA LEU A 92 -8.98 7.68 3.73
C LEU A 92 -8.23 6.37 4.00
N CYS A 93 -6.95 6.37 3.65
CA CYS A 93 -6.04 5.26 3.88
C CYS A 93 -4.65 5.76 4.23
N SER A 94 -3.81 4.89 4.76
CA SER A 94 -2.40 5.16 4.94
C SER A 94 -1.55 3.99 4.47
N PHE A 95 -0.34 4.32 4.07
CA PHE A 95 0.69 3.37 3.67
C PHE A 95 1.88 3.51 4.59
N GLU A 96 2.26 2.42 5.23
CA GLU A 96 3.48 2.33 6.03
C GLU A 96 4.55 1.63 5.19
N PHE A 97 5.72 2.26 5.05
CA PHE A 97 6.85 1.78 4.28
C PHE A 97 8.05 1.55 5.19
N THR A 98 8.66 0.38 5.06
CA THR A 98 9.90 0.02 5.74
C THR A 98 10.84 -0.68 4.77
N LYS A 99 12.15 -0.44 4.95
CA LYS A 99 13.16 -1.20 4.22
C LYS A 99 13.20 -2.63 4.77
N LEU A 100 13.19 -3.63 3.89
CA LEU A 100 13.44 -5.01 4.26
C LEU A 100 14.88 -5.37 3.90
N GLU A 101 15.56 -6.00 4.84
CA GLU A 101 16.88 -6.56 4.56
C GLU A 101 16.70 -7.86 3.76
N HIS A 102 17.34 -7.92 2.58
CA HIS A 102 17.39 -9.17 1.83
C HIS A 102 18.61 -9.97 2.33
N PRO A 103 18.46 -11.24 2.73
CA PRO A 103 19.55 -12.06 3.28
C PRO A 103 20.72 -12.32 2.30
N LYS A 104 20.61 -11.85 1.05
CA LYS A 104 21.64 -11.99 0.00
C LYS A 104 22.06 -10.65 -0.63
N GLY A 105 21.69 -9.51 -0.04
CA GLY A 105 22.04 -8.17 -0.53
C GLY A 105 21.45 -7.78 -1.90
N ARG A 106 20.66 -8.65 -2.54
CA ARG A 106 20.04 -8.38 -3.84
C ARG A 106 18.81 -7.50 -3.69
N GLY A 107 18.96 -6.22 -4.00
CA GLY A 107 17.87 -5.25 -4.20
C GLY A 107 17.10 -4.91 -2.93
N ALA A 108 17.08 -3.63 -2.55
CA ALA A 108 16.31 -3.17 -1.41
C ALA A 108 14.80 -3.37 -1.69
N THR A 109 14.26 -4.46 -1.16
CA THR A 109 12.83 -4.72 -1.14
C THR A 109 12.25 -3.88 -0.01
N MET A 110 11.11 -3.24 -0.23
CA MET A 110 10.38 -2.50 0.80
C MET A 110 9.16 -3.28 1.23
N GLY A 111 8.98 -3.39 2.53
CA GLY A 111 7.77 -3.87 3.17
C GLY A 111 6.79 -2.72 3.20
N CYS A 112 5.57 -2.99 2.76
CA CYS A 112 4.53 -2.00 2.68
C CYS A 112 3.27 -2.53 3.34
N ARG A 113 2.55 -1.65 4.04
CA ARG A 113 1.26 -2.00 4.62
C ARG A 113 0.24 -0.92 4.32
N TRP A 114 -0.83 -1.32 3.66
CA TRP A 114 -2.06 -0.56 3.55
C TRP A 114 -2.85 -0.61 4.85
N ARG A 115 -3.30 0.54 5.35
CA ARG A 115 -4.30 0.65 6.42
C ARG A 115 -5.49 1.48 5.96
N SER A 116 -6.69 0.96 6.17
CA SER A 116 -7.94 1.72 6.03
C SER A 116 -8.25 2.38 7.38
N HIS A 117 -8.61 3.66 7.40
CA HIS A 117 -8.71 4.42 8.66
C HIS A 117 -10.05 4.25 9.40
N ALA A 118 -10.79 3.17 9.14
CA ALA A 118 -11.99 2.81 9.86
C ALA A 118 -12.14 1.28 9.88
N ASN A 119 -12.89 0.74 10.84
CA ASN A 119 -13.47 -0.63 10.85
C ASN A 119 -14.34 -0.94 9.61
N ALA A 120 -14.22 -0.17 8.53
CA ALA A 120 -14.96 -0.31 7.30
C ALA A 120 -14.37 -1.44 6.46
N ALA A 121 -15.26 -2.34 6.06
CA ALA A 121 -15.02 -3.37 5.06
C ALA A 121 -14.24 -2.83 3.85
N GLN A 122 -13.56 -3.74 3.15
CA GLN A 122 -12.96 -3.45 1.85
C GLN A 122 -13.95 -2.65 0.99
N PRO A 123 -13.50 -1.65 0.21
CA PRO A 123 -14.35 -1.09 -0.83
C PRO A 123 -14.87 -2.22 -1.69
N GLY A 124 -16.20 -2.28 -1.86
CA GLY A 124 -16.85 -3.26 -2.72
C GLY A 124 -16.49 -3.10 -4.20
N THR A 125 -15.85 -1.97 -4.54
CA THR A 125 -15.40 -1.61 -5.87
C THR A 125 -13.88 -1.43 -5.94
N PRO A 126 -13.25 -1.85 -7.05
CA PRO A 126 -11.81 -1.69 -7.23
C PRO A 126 -11.36 -0.23 -7.17
N ILE A 127 -10.13 -0.01 -6.70
CA ILE A 127 -9.45 1.28 -6.68
C ILE A 127 -9.02 1.64 -8.10
N ALA A 128 -9.45 2.82 -8.54
CA ALA A 128 -9.04 3.42 -9.80
C ALA A 128 -7.75 4.23 -9.65
N GLN A 129 -7.64 4.98 -8.54
CA GLN A 129 -6.53 5.91 -8.32
C GLN A 129 -6.30 6.20 -6.83
N LEU A 130 -5.04 6.50 -6.49
CA LEU A 130 -4.58 7.02 -5.21
C LEU A 130 -4.20 8.50 -5.35
N ARG A 131 -4.47 9.28 -4.30
CA ARG A 131 -4.01 10.66 -4.20
C ARG A 131 -3.50 10.96 -2.80
N LEU A 132 -2.52 11.83 -2.67
CA LEU A 132 -2.06 12.30 -1.36
C LEU A 132 -3.21 12.98 -0.62
N ASP A 133 -3.34 12.70 0.67
CA ASP A 133 -4.30 13.44 1.49
C ASP A 133 -3.69 14.81 1.80
N ALA A 134 -4.20 15.84 1.14
CA ALA A 134 -3.72 17.21 1.23
C ALA A 134 -4.05 17.90 2.58
N ASN A 135 -4.39 17.14 3.62
CA ASN A 135 -4.64 17.66 4.95
C ASN A 135 -3.38 17.42 5.82
N PRO A 136 -2.41 18.35 5.83
CA PRO A 136 -1.39 18.35 6.86
C PRO A 136 -2.10 18.69 8.16
N THR A 137 -2.34 17.68 8.99
CA THR A 137 -2.71 17.94 10.38
C THR A 137 -1.43 18.49 11.03
N HIS A 138 -1.42 19.82 11.19
CA HIS A 138 -0.51 20.61 12.01
C HIS A 138 -0.38 20.01 13.42
#